data_AF-A0A7K2N8L6-F1
#
_entry.id   AF-A0A7K2N8L6-F1
#
_cell.length_a   1.000
_cell.length_b   1.000
_cell.length_c   1.000
_cell.angle_alpha   90.00
_cell.angle_beta   90.00
_cell.angle_gamma   90.00
#
_symmetry.space_group_name_H-M   'P 1'
#
loop_
_entity.id
_entity.type
_entity.pdbx_description
1 polymer ?
#
loop_
_entity_poly.entity_id
_entity_poly.type
_entity_poly.pdbx_seq_one_letter_code
_entity_poly.pdbx_strand_id
1 'polypeptide(L)'
;MTAAHHHDPHVDVGAYALGVLDEADAERFERHLAVCGRCAARLEEFGALVPVLAELGQAGVPEPPDAGLPDRLLARVAQHRRAGRRRRWLTAVSAALLIVAGPTAAVLVAGEGAPPTAVSTAAVRHAATDPRTGVSAVVGVTGFPWGSRIDLRLSGVYGPLTCRLVVVGRDGGRETVANWRVPPAGYGTDDQRRSLEVSGATTMTPAGIARFTVVTDQGRELVSVAG
;
A
#
# COMPACT_ATOMS: atom_id res chain seq x y z
N MET A 1 -49.78 -3.74 -31.89
CA MET A 1 -49.35 -2.39 -32.34
C MET A 1 -47.99 -2.11 -31.74
N THR A 2 -46.94 -2.55 -32.43
CA THR A 2 -45.55 -2.28 -32.04
C THR A 2 -45.21 -0.85 -32.42
N ALA A 3 -44.85 -0.04 -31.43
CA ALA A 3 -44.37 1.31 -31.68
C ALA A 3 -43.03 1.20 -32.42
N ALA A 4 -42.98 1.72 -33.65
CA ALA A 4 -41.73 1.89 -34.38
C ALA A 4 -40.92 2.96 -33.65
N HIS A 5 -39.99 2.55 -32.79
CA HIS A 5 -39.01 3.47 -32.21
C HIS A 5 -38.11 3.96 -33.34
N HIS A 6 -38.19 5.27 -33.62
CA HIS A 6 -37.28 5.93 -34.53
C HIS A 6 -35.97 6.18 -33.77
N HIS A 7 -35.12 5.15 -33.66
CA HIS A 7 -33.79 5.29 -33.07
C HIS A 7 -32.89 6.07 -34.04
N ASP A 8 -32.05 6.98 -33.51
CA ASP A 8 -31.01 7.63 -34.30
C ASP A 8 -29.93 6.58 -34.61
N PRO A 9 -29.75 6.18 -35.88
CA PRO A 9 -28.84 5.09 -36.24
C PRO A 9 -27.38 5.39 -35.88
N HIS A 10 -27.02 6.63 -35.55
CA HIS A 10 -25.68 6.99 -35.10
C HIS A 10 -25.40 6.68 -33.62
N VAL A 11 -26.44 6.39 -32.83
CA VAL A 11 -26.34 6.05 -31.40
C VAL A 11 -26.20 4.53 -31.20
N ASP A 12 -26.63 3.73 -32.18
CA ASP A 12 -26.66 2.26 -32.11
C ASP A 12 -25.31 1.57 -32.31
N VAL A 13 -24.29 2.29 -32.77
CA VAL A 13 -22.97 1.71 -33.07
C VAL A 13 -22.31 1.03 -31.86
N GLY A 14 -22.53 1.55 -30.65
CA GLY A 14 -22.02 0.95 -29.42
C GLY A 14 -22.79 -0.32 -29.05
N ALA A 15 -24.11 -0.31 -29.22
CA ALA A 15 -24.96 -1.47 -29.00
C ALA A 15 -24.65 -2.59 -30.01
N TYR A 16 -24.32 -2.23 -31.26
CA TYR A 16 -23.87 -3.14 -32.30
C TYR A 16 -22.51 -3.74 -31.99
N ALA A 17 -21.53 -2.92 -31.61
CA ALA A 17 -20.20 -3.38 -31.21
C ALA A 17 -20.24 -4.36 -30.02
N LEU A 18 -21.18 -4.16 -29.09
CA LEU A 18 -21.38 -5.02 -27.91
C LEU A 18 -22.29 -6.24 -28.17
N GLY A 19 -22.88 -6.35 -29.37
CA GLY A 19 -23.78 -7.46 -29.72
C GLY A 19 -25.08 -7.50 -28.93
N VAL A 20 -25.62 -6.35 -28.51
CA VAL A 20 -26.83 -6.26 -27.67
C VAL A 20 -28.07 -5.80 -28.44
N LEU A 21 -27.96 -5.52 -29.73
CA LEU A 21 -29.11 -5.27 -30.60
C LEU A 21 -29.86 -6.58 -30.87
N ASP A 22 -31.17 -6.46 -31.07
CA ASP A 22 -31.95 -7.55 -31.64
C ASP A 22 -31.66 -7.70 -33.14
N GLU A 23 -32.09 -8.82 -33.72
CA GLU A 23 -31.82 -9.17 -35.12
C GLU A 23 -32.35 -8.11 -36.10
N ALA A 24 -33.56 -7.58 -35.86
CA ALA A 24 -34.21 -6.65 -36.77
C ALA A 24 -33.53 -5.27 -36.76
N ASP A 25 -33.05 -4.84 -35.58
CA ASP A 25 -32.32 -3.60 -35.43
C ASP A 25 -30.87 -3.73 -35.93
N ALA A 26 -30.23 -4.90 -35.78
CA ALA A 26 -28.93 -5.20 -36.36
C ALA A 26 -28.96 -5.13 -37.89
N GLU A 27 -29.90 -5.80 -38.55
CA GLU A 27 -30.08 -5.73 -40.02
C GLU A 27 -30.33 -4.30 -40.53
N ARG A 28 -31.07 -3.50 -39.75
CA ARG A 28 -31.32 -2.09 -40.07
C ARG A 28 -30.04 -1.27 -39.94
N PHE A 29 -29.25 -1.50 -38.90
CA PHE A 29 -27.99 -0.81 -38.66
C PHE A 29 -26.93 -1.19 -39.72
N GLU A 30 -26.86 -2.44 -40.15
CA GLU A 30 -25.92 -2.89 -41.20
C GLU A 30 -26.18 -2.21 -42.55
N ARG A 31 -27.46 -2.05 -42.92
CA ARG A 31 -27.82 -1.28 -44.12
C ARG A 31 -27.38 0.18 -44.03
N HIS A 32 -27.41 0.78 -42.84
CA HIS A 32 -26.90 2.13 -42.62
C HIS A 32 -25.36 2.17 -42.62
N LEU A 33 -24.71 1.17 -42.04
CA LEU A 33 -23.25 1.04 -41.99
C LEU A 33 -22.64 1.00 -43.40
N ALA A 34 -23.30 0.32 -44.34
CA ALA A 34 -22.88 0.21 -45.74
C ALA A 34 -22.77 1.57 -46.47
N VAL A 35 -23.45 2.61 -45.99
CA VAL A 35 -23.51 3.93 -46.64
C VAL A 35 -22.98 5.08 -45.78
N CYS A 36 -22.60 4.82 -44.52
CA CYS A 36 -22.14 5.86 -43.60
C CYS A 36 -20.71 5.62 -43.08
N GLY A 37 -19.74 6.31 -43.69
CA GLY A 37 -18.34 6.24 -43.27
C GLY A 37 -18.07 6.71 -41.83
N ARG A 38 -18.92 7.57 -41.26
CA ARG A 38 -18.81 7.99 -39.86
C ARG A 38 -19.10 6.83 -38.89
N CYS A 39 -20.10 6.01 -39.18
CA CYS A 39 -20.42 4.84 -38.37
C CYS A 39 -19.37 3.75 -38.52
N ALA A 40 -18.83 3.54 -39.73
CA ALA A 40 -17.73 2.61 -39.98
C ALA A 40 -16.48 3.00 -39.16
N ALA A 41 -16.04 4.26 -39.22
CA ALA A 41 -14.88 4.73 -38.46
C ALA A 41 -15.06 4.61 -36.94
N ARG A 42 -16.28 4.86 -36.44
CA ARG A 42 -16.60 4.73 -35.01
C ARG A 42 -16.67 3.27 -34.56
N LEU A 43 -17.09 2.35 -35.43
CA LEU A 43 -17.09 0.91 -35.15
C LEU A 43 -15.66 0.37 -35.01
N GLU A 44 -14.74 0.83 -35.86
CA GLU A 44 -13.30 0.51 -35.76
C GLU A 44 -12.70 0.99 -34.43
N GLU A 45 -13.06 2.21 -33.99
CA GLU A 45 -12.63 2.76 -32.69
C GLU A 45 -13.07 1.87 -31.51
N PHE A 46 -14.30 1.35 -31.55
CA PHE A 46 -14.80 0.44 -30.52
C PHE A 46 -14.16 -0.94 -30.55
N GLY A 47 -13.65 -1.41 -31.71
CA GLY A 47 -12.98 -2.70 -31.82
C GLY A 47 -11.80 -2.88 -30.86
N ALA A 48 -11.09 -1.79 -30.54
CA ALA A 48 -10.01 -1.80 -29.54
C ALA A 48 -10.52 -1.81 -28.08
N LEU A 49 -11.74 -1.32 -27.83
CA LEU A 49 -12.32 -1.15 -26.49
C LEU A 49 -13.08 -2.39 -26.02
N VAL A 50 -13.81 -3.06 -26.92
CA VAL A 50 -14.60 -4.28 -26.61
C VAL A 50 -13.79 -5.37 -25.89
N PRO A 51 -12.56 -5.76 -26.30
CA PRO A 51 -11.80 -6.78 -25.58
C PRO A 51 -11.41 -6.34 -24.15
N VAL A 52 -11.09 -5.05 -23.95
CA VAL A 52 -10.79 -4.50 -22.62
C VAL A 52 -12.03 -4.54 -21.73
N LEU A 53 -13.21 -4.22 -22.26
CA LEU A 53 -14.47 -4.32 -21.54
C LEU A 53 -14.84 -5.78 -21.21
N ALA A 54 -14.49 -6.73 -22.09
CA ALA A 54 -14.70 -8.15 -21.85
C ALA A 54 -13.86 -8.66 -20.67
N GLU A 55 -12.58 -8.25 -20.57
CA GLU A 55 -11.72 -8.57 -19.43
C GLU A 55 -12.26 -8.01 -18.10
N LEU A 56 -12.77 -6.77 -18.12
CA LEU A 56 -13.41 -6.13 -16.97
C LEU A 56 -14.71 -6.84 -16.56
N GLY A 57 -15.53 -7.27 -17.53
CA GLY A 57 -16.75 -8.03 -17.29
C GLY A 57 -16.49 -9.38 -16.62
N GLN A 58 -15.38 -10.06 -16.99
CA GLN A 58 -14.96 -11.33 -16.38
C GLN A 58 -14.47 -11.19 -14.94
N ALA A 59 -13.90 -10.03 -14.58
CA ALA A 59 -13.53 -9.72 -13.20
C ALA A 59 -14.74 -9.55 -12.27
N GLY A 60 -15.95 -9.45 -12.84
CA GLY A 60 -17.19 -9.18 -12.14
C GLY A 60 -17.32 -7.71 -11.74
N VAL A 61 -18.54 -7.19 -11.75
CA VAL A 61 -18.82 -5.92 -11.08
C VAL A 61 -18.74 -6.20 -9.58
N PRO A 62 -17.87 -5.51 -8.81
CA PRO A 62 -17.84 -5.70 -7.37
C PRO A 62 -19.20 -5.33 -6.80
N GLU A 63 -19.87 -6.31 -6.18
CA GLU A 63 -21.12 -6.09 -5.46
C GLU A 63 -20.86 -5.00 -4.41
N PRO A 64 -21.65 -3.91 -4.38
CA PRO A 64 -21.51 -2.92 -3.35
C PRO A 64 -21.72 -3.59 -1.98
N PRO A 65 -20.89 -3.27 -0.98
CA PRO A 65 -21.07 -3.85 0.36
C PRO A 65 -22.47 -3.55 0.89
N ASP A 66 -22.98 -4.43 1.76
CA ASP A 66 -24.27 -4.21 2.38
C ASP A 66 -24.33 -2.83 3.04
N ALA A 67 -25.42 -2.09 2.85
CA ALA A 67 -25.53 -0.71 3.32
C ALA A 67 -25.29 -0.56 4.85
N GLY A 68 -25.43 -1.66 5.62
CA GLY A 68 -25.14 -1.72 7.05
C GLY A 68 -23.71 -2.13 7.42
N LEU A 69 -22.84 -2.52 6.48
CA LEU A 69 -21.44 -2.87 6.77
C LEU A 69 -20.68 -1.74 7.48
N PRO A 70 -20.76 -0.48 7.02
CA PRO A 70 -20.02 0.61 7.64
C PRO A 70 -20.45 0.80 9.10
N ASP A 71 -21.76 0.80 9.34
CA ASP A 71 -22.33 0.97 10.67
C ASP A 71 -21.94 -0.17 11.62
N ARG A 72 -21.94 -1.43 11.14
CA ARG A 72 -21.49 -2.59 11.93
C ARG A 72 -20.01 -2.52 12.27
N LEU A 73 -19.16 -2.07 11.34
CA LEU A 73 -17.73 -1.90 11.58
C LEU A 73 -17.47 -0.78 12.61
N LEU A 74 -18.17 0.35 12.48
CA LEU A 74 -18.08 1.46 13.43
C LEU A 74 -18.57 1.04 14.83
N ALA A 75 -19.68 0.30 14.91
CA ALA A 75 -20.19 -0.26 16.16
C ALA A 75 -19.18 -1.21 16.80
N ARG A 76 -18.54 -2.09 16.01
CA ARG A 76 -17.52 -3.03 16.49
C ARG A 76 -16.28 -2.30 17.02
N VAL A 77 -15.80 -1.25 16.34
CA VAL A 77 -14.68 -0.42 16.82
C VAL A 77 -15.05 0.33 18.10
N ALA A 78 -16.27 0.88 18.17
CA ALA A 78 -16.77 1.57 19.36
C ALA A 78 -16.85 0.62 20.57
N GLN A 79 -17.33 -0.61 20.36
CA GLN A 79 -17.40 -1.64 21.40
C GLN A 79 -16.00 -2.02 21.90
N HIS A 80 -15.03 -2.16 21.00
CA HIS A 80 -13.64 -2.48 21.36
C HIS A 80 -12.99 -1.36 22.19
N ARG A 81 -13.22 -0.09 21.82
CA ARG A 81 -12.77 1.08 22.60
C ARG A 81 -13.42 1.14 23.99
N ARG A 82 -14.71 0.84 24.11
CA ARG A 82 -15.44 0.81 25.40
C ARG A 82 -14.91 -0.29 26.31
N ALA A 83 -14.63 -1.48 25.77
CA ALA A 83 -14.03 -2.59 26.53
C ALA A 83 -12.62 -2.25 27.05
N GLY A 84 -11.78 -1.65 26.19
CA GLY A 84 -10.45 -1.18 26.58
C GLY A 84 -10.49 -0.07 27.64
N ARG A 85 -11.43 0.88 27.52
CA ARG A 85 -11.63 1.93 28.53
C ARG A 85 -12.09 1.33 29.87
N ARG A 86 -13.07 0.42 29.88
CA ARG A 86 -13.51 -0.29 31.10
C ARG A 86 -12.38 -1.04 31.80
N ARG A 87 -11.53 -1.76 31.05
CA ARG A 87 -10.34 -2.43 31.62
C ARG A 87 -9.37 -1.43 32.28
N ARG A 88 -9.14 -0.27 31.67
CA ARG A 88 -8.31 0.80 32.24
C ARG A 88 -8.91 1.43 33.52
N TRP A 89 -10.23 1.54 33.60
CA TRP A 89 -10.91 2.00 34.84
C TRP A 89 -10.81 0.98 35.96
N LEU A 90 -10.89 -0.32 35.65
CA LEU A 90 -10.75 -1.39 36.66
C LEU A 90 -9.32 -1.51 37.20
N THR A 91 -8.30 -1.16 36.41
CA THR A 91 -6.90 -1.10 36.89
C THR A 91 -6.59 0.15 37.72
N ALA A 92 -7.43 1.19 37.69
CA ALA A 92 -7.22 2.42 38.47
C ALA A 92 -7.64 2.27 39.95
N VAL A 93 -8.50 1.29 40.27
CA VAL A 93 -8.89 0.99 41.66
C VAL A 93 -7.83 0.13 42.38
N SER A 94 -6.98 -0.59 41.63
CA SER A 94 -5.97 -1.51 42.18
C SER A 94 -4.68 -0.83 42.67
N ALA A 95 -4.43 0.42 42.30
CA ALA A 95 -3.19 1.14 42.67
C ALA A 95 -3.20 1.67 44.13
N ALA A 96 -4.36 1.74 44.78
CA ALA A 96 -4.45 2.19 46.17
C ALA A 96 -4.17 1.07 47.21
N LEU A 97 -4.28 -0.20 46.82
CA LEU A 97 -4.10 -1.35 47.74
C LEU A 97 -2.70 -1.99 47.67
N LEU A 98 -1.85 -1.61 46.71
CA LEU A 98 -0.53 -2.21 46.49
C LEU A 98 0.65 -1.40 47.08
N ILE A 99 0.40 -0.40 47.94
CA ILE A 99 1.47 0.32 48.65
C ILE A 99 1.90 -0.40 49.95
N VAL A 100 1.20 -1.46 50.38
CA VAL A 100 1.44 -2.11 51.69
C VAL A 100 2.06 -3.51 51.63
N ALA A 101 2.14 -4.17 50.46
CA ALA A 101 2.75 -5.51 50.37
C ALA A 101 3.76 -5.58 49.22
N GLY A 102 5.04 -5.76 49.58
CA GLY A 102 6.17 -5.85 48.67
C GLY A 102 6.10 -7.01 47.66
N PRO A 103 6.96 -7.01 46.63
CA PRO A 103 6.78 -7.86 45.47
C PRO A 103 7.26 -9.29 45.74
N THR A 104 6.35 -10.15 46.20
CA THR A 104 6.51 -11.60 46.11
C THR A 104 5.74 -12.13 44.91
N ALA A 105 6.50 -12.59 43.92
CA ALA A 105 6.19 -13.60 42.91
C ALA A 105 4.71 -13.82 42.52
N ALA A 106 4.33 -13.45 41.29
CA ALA A 106 3.48 -14.25 40.40
C ALA A 106 3.17 -13.49 39.10
N VAL A 107 3.68 -13.96 37.96
CA VAL A 107 2.90 -13.89 36.71
C VAL A 107 3.16 -15.16 35.88
N LEU A 108 2.44 -16.23 36.21
CA LEU A 108 1.98 -17.18 35.22
C LEU A 108 0.52 -16.85 34.97
N VAL A 109 0.20 -16.27 33.82
CA VAL A 109 -1.16 -16.31 33.26
C VAL A 109 -1.03 -16.54 31.76
N ALA A 110 -1.11 -17.82 31.39
CA ALA A 110 -1.53 -18.23 30.07
C ALA A 110 -2.99 -17.77 29.88
N GLY A 111 -3.23 -17.03 28.80
CA GLY A 111 -4.56 -16.63 28.39
C GLY A 111 -4.77 -17.03 26.93
N GLU A 112 -5.50 -18.13 26.74
CA GLU A 112 -6.03 -18.57 25.46
C GLU A 112 -6.96 -17.51 24.84
N GLY A 113 -6.88 -17.35 23.50
CA GLY A 113 -7.86 -16.60 22.72
C GLY A 113 -7.40 -15.28 22.08
N ALA A 114 -6.13 -15.15 21.66
CA ALA A 114 -5.73 -14.09 20.74
C ALA A 114 -5.83 -14.59 19.28
N PRO A 115 -6.39 -13.82 18.32
CA PRO A 115 -6.18 -14.09 16.90
C PRO A 115 -4.66 -14.09 16.62
N PRO A 116 -4.15 -14.79 15.58
CA PRO A 116 -2.72 -14.82 15.29
C PRO A 116 -2.27 -13.39 14.99
N THR A 117 -1.79 -12.73 16.02
CA THR A 117 -1.10 -11.46 15.89
C THR A 117 0.23 -11.86 15.31
N ALA A 118 0.50 -11.46 14.06
CA ALA A 118 1.76 -11.76 13.41
C ALA A 118 2.88 -11.44 14.41
N VAL A 119 3.55 -12.48 14.88
CA VAL A 119 4.53 -12.39 15.96
C VAL A 119 5.70 -11.60 15.37
N SER A 120 5.73 -10.32 15.67
CA SER A 120 6.83 -9.43 15.31
C SER A 120 7.97 -9.71 16.27
N THR A 121 9.18 -9.90 15.76
CA THR A 121 10.37 -9.85 16.61
C THR A 121 10.64 -8.39 17.02
N ALA A 122 11.34 -8.20 18.14
CA ALA A 122 11.74 -6.86 18.59
C ALA A 122 12.52 -6.13 17.49
N ALA A 123 12.28 -4.81 17.35
CA ALA A 123 12.93 -4.01 16.32
C ALA A 123 14.43 -3.85 16.63
N VAL A 124 15.30 -4.31 15.73
CA VAL A 124 16.75 -4.09 15.79
C VAL A 124 17.06 -2.74 15.15
N ARG A 125 17.97 -1.97 15.75
CA ARG A 125 18.40 -0.68 15.19
C ARG A 125 19.86 -0.72 14.80
N HIS A 126 20.14 -0.21 13.61
CA HIS A 126 21.48 -0.04 13.05
C HIS A 126 21.69 1.44 12.72
N ALA A 127 22.92 1.92 12.80
CA ALA A 127 23.24 3.31 12.46
C ALA A 127 24.63 3.42 11.86
N ALA A 128 24.80 4.34 10.91
CA ALA A 128 26.11 4.73 10.39
C ALA A 128 26.07 6.16 9.86
N THR A 129 27.25 6.77 9.79
CA THR A 129 27.49 8.06 9.15
C THR A 129 28.65 7.87 8.18
N ASP A 130 28.46 8.23 6.90
CA ASP A 130 29.54 8.18 5.92
C ASP A 130 30.38 9.46 6.04
N PRO A 131 31.69 9.36 6.36
CA PRO A 131 32.53 10.53 6.57
C PRO A 131 32.84 11.32 5.28
N ARG A 132 32.66 10.72 4.10
CA ARG A 132 32.93 11.38 2.80
C ARG A 132 31.76 12.25 2.37
N THR A 133 30.53 11.82 2.69
CA THR A 133 29.30 12.54 2.31
C THR A 133 28.70 13.34 3.45
N GLY A 134 29.03 13.02 4.70
CA GLY A 134 28.42 13.58 5.90
C GLY A 134 27.02 13.05 6.19
N VAL A 135 26.49 12.14 5.36
CA VAL A 135 25.13 11.61 5.50
C VAL A 135 25.08 10.60 6.63
N SER A 136 24.11 10.76 7.54
CA SER A 136 23.86 9.86 8.65
C SER A 136 22.53 9.14 8.48
N ALA A 137 22.53 7.82 8.69
CA ALA A 137 21.36 6.97 8.59
C ALA A 137 21.17 6.15 9.88
N VAL A 138 19.92 6.06 10.33
CA VAL A 138 19.46 5.12 11.36
C VAL A 138 18.39 4.24 10.73
N VAL A 139 18.56 2.92 10.84
CA VAL A 139 17.68 1.92 10.25
C VAL A 139 17.09 1.04 11.35
N GLY A 140 15.77 1.04 11.48
CA GLY A 140 15.01 0.09 12.27
C GLY A 140 14.57 -1.09 11.41
N VAL A 141 14.70 -2.30 11.94
CA VAL A 141 14.34 -3.55 11.26
C VAL A 141 13.40 -4.32 12.15
N THR A 142 12.18 -4.56 11.65
CA THR A 142 11.16 -5.33 12.36
C THR A 142 10.83 -6.59 11.56
N GLY A 143 11.06 -7.76 12.15
CA GLY A 143 10.82 -9.04 11.49
C GLY A 143 9.36 -9.47 11.53
N PHE A 144 8.89 -10.04 10.42
CA PHE A 144 7.57 -10.64 10.26
C PHE A 144 7.69 -12.00 9.53
N PRO A 145 6.65 -12.86 9.55
CA PRO A 145 6.68 -14.12 8.80
C PRO A 145 6.91 -13.97 7.29
N TRP A 146 6.56 -12.81 6.72
CA TRP A 146 6.73 -12.50 5.30
C TRP A 146 8.08 -11.85 4.95
N GLY A 147 8.93 -11.53 5.93
CA GLY A 147 10.19 -10.81 5.73
C GLY A 147 10.45 -9.74 6.78
N SER A 148 10.85 -8.54 6.37
CA SER A 148 11.17 -7.44 7.28
C SER A 148 10.52 -6.12 6.86
N ARG A 149 9.99 -5.39 7.84
CA ARG A 149 9.72 -3.95 7.70
C ARG A 149 10.98 -3.18 8.05
N ILE A 150 11.32 -2.21 7.21
CA ILE A 150 12.48 -1.33 7.39
C ILE A 150 11.99 0.10 7.59
N ASP A 151 12.46 0.75 8.65
CA ASP A 151 12.19 2.15 8.97
C ASP A 151 13.52 2.93 8.92
N LEU A 152 13.68 3.81 7.95
CA LEU A 152 14.87 4.63 7.74
C LEU A 152 14.64 6.05 8.26
N ARG A 153 15.59 6.57 9.03
CA ARG A 153 15.78 7.99 9.27
C ARG A 153 17.11 8.44 8.66
N LEU A 154 17.07 9.51 7.85
CA LEU A 154 18.23 10.03 7.13
C LEU A 154 18.41 11.53 7.42
N SER A 155 19.65 11.94 7.67
CA SER A 155 20.05 13.33 7.96
C SER A 155 21.33 13.70 7.21
N GLY A 156 21.57 15.00 7.04
CA GLY A 156 22.78 15.51 6.38
C GLY A 156 22.79 15.30 4.87
N VAL A 157 21.63 15.14 4.24
CA VAL A 157 21.51 14.94 2.79
C VAL A 157 21.05 16.21 2.09
N TYR A 158 21.80 16.67 1.09
CA TYR A 158 21.50 17.85 0.29
C TYR A 158 20.98 17.46 -1.09
N GLY A 159 19.98 18.18 -1.59
CA GLY A 159 19.40 17.95 -2.92
C GLY A 159 19.89 18.97 -3.96
N PRO A 160 19.34 18.92 -5.18
CA PRO A 160 18.29 17.99 -5.62
C PRO A 160 18.85 16.59 -5.93
N LEU A 161 18.20 15.54 -5.41
CA LEU A 161 18.56 14.15 -5.70
C LEU A 161 17.31 13.27 -5.82
N THR A 162 17.40 12.17 -6.58
CA THR A 162 16.49 11.03 -6.48
C THR A 162 17.26 9.89 -5.83
N CYS A 163 16.73 9.35 -4.73
CA CYS A 163 17.41 8.34 -3.93
C CYS A 163 16.54 7.11 -3.74
N ARG A 164 17.18 5.99 -3.43
CA ARG A 164 16.53 4.75 -3.01
C ARG A 164 17.30 4.08 -1.88
N LEU A 165 16.56 3.38 -1.03
CA LEU A 165 17.11 2.46 -0.04
C LEU A 165 17.17 1.07 -0.63
N VAL A 166 18.36 0.49 -0.64
CA VAL A 166 18.61 -0.89 -1.09
C VAL A 166 19.06 -1.71 0.12
N VAL A 167 18.42 -2.85 0.32
CA VAL A 167 18.87 -3.87 1.26
C VAL A 167 19.71 -4.89 0.49
N VAL A 168 20.85 -5.27 1.07
CA VAL A 168 21.73 -6.30 0.52
C VAL A 168 21.72 -7.50 1.47
N GLY A 169 21.38 -8.66 0.94
CA GLY A 169 21.38 -9.93 1.66
C GLY A 169 22.78 -10.47 1.88
N ARG A 170 22.94 -11.37 2.87
CA ARG A 170 24.19 -12.11 3.11
C ARG A 170 24.55 -13.06 1.97
N ASP A 171 23.57 -13.44 1.16
CA ASP A 171 23.69 -14.20 -0.08
C ASP A 171 24.10 -13.35 -1.29
N GLY A 172 24.19 -12.02 -1.14
CA GLY A 172 24.48 -11.08 -2.21
C GLY A 172 23.26 -10.56 -2.96
N GLY A 173 22.05 -11.06 -2.66
CA GLY A 173 20.79 -10.55 -3.21
C GLY A 173 20.57 -9.07 -2.89
N ARG A 174 19.87 -8.34 -3.76
CA ARG A 174 19.60 -6.91 -3.58
C ARG A 174 18.13 -6.61 -3.80
N GLU A 175 17.50 -5.94 -2.84
CA GLU A 175 16.10 -5.48 -2.94
C GLU A 175 16.00 -3.98 -2.70
N THR A 176 15.17 -3.29 -3.49
CA THR A 176 14.87 -1.87 -3.25
C THR A 176 13.66 -1.78 -2.33
N VAL A 177 13.84 -1.15 -1.16
CA VAL A 177 12.82 -1.03 -0.12
C VAL A 177 11.90 0.16 -0.34
N ALA A 178 12.48 1.29 -0.74
CA ALA A 178 11.77 2.54 -0.97
C ALA A 178 12.57 3.46 -1.90
N ASN A 179 11.89 4.37 -2.58
CA ASN A 179 12.46 5.45 -3.37
C ASN A 179 11.84 6.79 -2.95
N TRP A 180 12.59 7.88 -3.11
CA TRP A 180 12.14 9.23 -2.75
C TRP A 180 12.97 10.29 -3.48
N ARG A 181 12.54 11.55 -3.36
CA ARG A 181 13.30 12.72 -3.82
C ARG A 181 13.82 13.51 -2.63
N VAL A 182 14.97 14.13 -2.79
CA VAL A 182 15.55 15.11 -1.86
C VAL A 182 15.44 16.49 -2.53
N PRO A 183 14.69 17.44 -1.96
CA PRO A 183 14.59 18.81 -2.50
C PRO A 183 15.91 19.57 -2.28
N PRO A 184 16.14 20.72 -2.95
CA PRO A 184 17.36 21.52 -2.78
C PRO A 184 17.73 21.81 -1.31
N ALA A 185 16.76 22.14 -0.46
CA ALA A 185 16.97 22.39 0.97
C ALA A 185 17.47 21.16 1.76
N GLY A 186 17.30 19.95 1.21
CA GLY A 186 17.77 18.71 1.82
C GLY A 186 16.91 18.21 2.97
N TYR A 187 17.48 17.30 3.77
CA TYR A 187 16.90 16.78 5.01
C TYR A 187 17.97 16.65 6.09
N GLY A 188 17.65 17.11 7.31
CA GLY A 188 18.60 17.16 8.42
C GLY A 188 19.82 18.05 8.11
N THR A 189 19.58 19.18 7.43
CA THR A 189 20.56 20.21 7.05
C THR A 189 20.34 21.47 7.88
N ASP A 190 21.19 22.48 7.70
CA ASP A 190 21.02 23.78 8.37
C ASP A 190 19.72 24.49 7.94
N ASP A 191 19.42 24.46 6.63
CA ASP A 191 18.21 25.04 6.04
C ASP A 191 16.94 24.23 6.37
N GLN A 192 17.08 22.91 6.53
CA GLN A 192 15.97 21.98 6.80
C GLN A 192 16.36 20.98 7.89
N ARG A 193 16.19 21.37 9.16
CA ARG A 193 16.59 20.54 10.32
C ARG A 193 15.83 19.23 10.47
N ARG A 194 14.67 19.08 9.82
CA ARG A 194 13.87 17.85 9.90
C ARG A 194 14.53 16.75 9.08
N SER A 195 14.85 15.64 9.73
CA SER A 195 15.30 14.41 9.07
C SER A 195 14.23 13.83 8.17
N LEU A 196 14.66 13.13 7.12
CA LEU A 196 13.77 12.31 6.31
C LEU A 196 13.44 11.04 7.08
N GLU A 197 12.17 10.66 7.09
CA GLU A 197 11.70 9.35 7.58
C GLU A 197 10.98 8.63 6.46
N VAL A 198 11.39 7.40 6.17
CA VAL A 198 10.84 6.55 5.10
C VAL A 198 10.72 5.13 5.62
N SER A 199 9.58 4.48 5.36
CA SER A 199 9.36 3.09 5.71
C SER A 199 9.11 2.26 4.46
N GLY A 200 9.50 0.98 4.49
CA GLY A 200 9.24 0.02 3.42
C GLY A 200 9.38 -1.42 3.90
N ALA A 201 9.42 -2.36 2.95
CA ALA A 201 9.49 -3.79 3.23
C ALA A 201 10.49 -4.50 2.31
N THR A 202 10.99 -5.65 2.77
CA THR A 202 11.82 -6.59 2.01
C THR A 202 11.39 -8.02 2.32
N THR A 203 11.58 -8.94 1.38
CA THR A 203 11.33 -10.38 1.62
C THR A 203 12.40 -10.99 2.53
N MET A 204 13.55 -10.32 2.69
CA MET A 204 14.64 -10.78 3.54
C MET A 204 14.24 -10.74 5.02
N THR A 205 14.58 -11.80 5.76
CA THR A 205 14.46 -11.82 7.23
C THR A 205 15.53 -10.94 7.86
N PRO A 206 15.35 -10.46 9.12
CA PRO A 206 16.35 -9.59 9.75
C PRO A 206 17.76 -10.22 9.78
N ALA A 207 17.86 -11.52 10.04
CA ALA A 207 19.14 -12.24 10.06
C ALA A 207 19.78 -12.41 8.67
N GLY A 208 18.97 -12.41 7.61
CA GLY A 208 19.43 -12.52 6.22
C GLY A 208 20.03 -11.23 5.66
N ILE A 209 19.85 -10.09 6.33
CA ILE A 209 20.33 -8.80 5.85
C ILE A 209 21.80 -8.60 6.24
N ALA A 210 22.63 -8.20 5.27
CA ALA A 210 24.04 -7.88 5.47
C ALA A 210 24.28 -6.37 5.63
N ARG A 211 23.59 -5.55 4.84
CA ARG A 211 23.69 -4.08 4.92
C ARG A 211 22.53 -3.36 4.27
N PHE A 212 22.39 -2.09 4.62
CA PHE A 212 21.46 -1.13 4.06
C PHE A 212 22.25 -0.05 3.34
N THR A 213 21.91 0.27 2.11
CA THR A 213 22.61 1.26 1.31
C THR A 213 21.64 2.29 0.75
N VAL A 214 21.89 3.56 1.02
CA VAL A 214 21.19 4.66 0.35
C VAL A 214 22.00 5.05 -0.88
N VAL A 215 21.39 4.92 -2.05
CA VAL A 215 22.02 5.25 -3.33
C VAL A 215 21.17 6.25 -4.10
N THR A 216 21.82 7.09 -4.89
CA THR A 216 21.16 7.91 -5.90
C THR A 216 20.72 7.06 -7.09
N ASP A 217 19.84 7.60 -7.94
CA ASP A 217 19.48 7.04 -9.24
C ASP A 217 20.70 6.84 -10.16
N GLN A 218 21.72 7.70 -10.04
CA GLN A 218 22.99 7.59 -10.75
C GLN A 218 23.98 6.58 -10.13
N GLY A 219 23.54 5.81 -9.13
CA GLY A 219 24.35 4.75 -8.52
C GLY A 219 25.39 5.24 -7.51
N ARG A 220 25.52 6.54 -7.26
CA ARG A 220 26.37 7.07 -6.18
C ARG A 220 25.79 6.66 -4.82
N GLU A 221 26.60 5.97 -4.02
CA GLU A 221 26.29 5.64 -2.63
C GLU A 221 26.46 6.86 -1.73
N LEU A 222 25.45 7.13 -0.90
CA LEU A 222 25.45 8.24 0.05
C LEU A 222 25.85 7.78 1.44
N VAL A 223 25.36 6.61 1.88
CA VAL A 223 25.69 5.99 3.17
C VAL A 223 25.39 4.50 3.11
N SER A 224 26.21 3.70 3.80
CA SER A 224 25.99 2.27 4.02
C SER A 224 26.00 1.96 5.51
N VAL A 225 24.99 1.23 5.97
CA VAL A 225 24.79 0.81 7.36
C VAL A 225 24.88 -0.71 7.43
N ALA A 226 25.71 -1.25 8.33
CA ALA A 226 25.82 -2.70 8.51
C ALA A 226 24.58 -3.30 9.19
N GLY A 227 24.16 -4.48 8.73
CA GLY A 227 23.00 -5.25 9.23
C GLY A 227 23.39 -6.44 10.10
#